data_AF-A0AAC9N6L0-F1
#
_entry.id   AF-A0AAC9N6L0-F1
#
_cell.length_a   1.000
_cell.length_b   1.000
_cell.length_c   1.000
_cell.angle_alpha   90.00
_cell.angle_beta   90.00
_cell.angle_gamma   90.00
#
_symmetry.space_group_name_H-M   'P 1'
#
loop_
_entity.id
_entity.type
_entity.pdbx_description
1 polymer ?
#
loop_
_entity_poly.entity_id
_entity_poly.type
_entity_poly.pdbx_seq_one_letter_code
_entity_poly.pdbx_strand_id
1 'polypeptide(L)' 'MKKETLILEPSTNTHVLEAEKIEMKKLNNGIIQLKITGNGIVTHGEHGTIKTEAEYIIKYIQQEINPISRVIQNVFD' A
#
# COMPACT_ATOMS: atom_id res chain seq x y z
N MET A 1 -7.06 -13.69 -18.73
CA MET A 1 -7.60 -12.46 -18.10
C MET A 1 -6.42 -11.57 -17.76
N LYS A 2 -6.49 -10.28 -18.06
CA LYS A 2 -5.39 -9.32 -17.80
C LYS A 2 -5.48 -8.92 -16.32
N LYS A 3 -4.40 -9.11 -15.56
CA LYS A 3 -4.31 -8.67 -14.16
C LYS A 3 -3.79 -7.24 -14.11
N GLU A 4 -4.29 -6.46 -13.16
CA GLU A 4 -3.80 -5.13 -12.80
C GLU A 4 -2.80 -5.25 -11.65
N THR A 5 -1.75 -4.43 -11.70
CA THR A 5 -0.71 -4.36 -10.68
C THR A 5 -0.66 -2.93 -10.13
N LEU A 6 -0.77 -2.80 -8.80
CA LEU A 6 -0.73 -1.52 -8.11
C LEU A 6 0.38 -1.49 -7.07
N ILE A 7 1.23 -0.47 -7.16
CA ILE A 7 2.24 -0.13 -6.16
C ILE A 7 1.56 0.67 -5.05
N LEU A 8 1.52 0.13 -3.84
CA LEU A 8 0.71 0.69 -2.74
C LEU A 8 1.40 1.89 -2.06
N GLU A 9 2.73 1.93 -2.03
CA GLU A 9 3.52 3.01 -1.47
C GLU A 9 4.93 3.07 -2.10
N PRO A 10 5.52 4.26 -2.30
CA PRO A 10 6.90 4.39 -2.71
C PRO A 10 7.83 4.14 -1.51
N SER A 11 8.52 3.00 -1.48
CA SER A 11 9.54 2.70 -0.47
C SER A 11 10.62 1.76 -1.00
N THR A 12 11.71 1.58 -0.24
CA THR A 12 12.72 0.58 -0.57
C THR A 12 12.18 -0.85 -0.50
N ASN A 13 11.14 -1.10 0.31
CA ASN A 13 10.49 -2.40 0.49
C ASN A 13 9.00 -2.29 0.16
N THR A 14 8.72 -2.21 -1.14
CA THR A 14 7.37 -1.84 -1.60
C THR A 14 6.39 -3.02 -1.56
N HIS A 15 5.17 -2.73 -1.11
CA HIS A 15 4.05 -3.64 -1.27
C HIS A 15 3.41 -3.49 -2.65
N VAL A 16 3.20 -4.61 -3.32
CA VAL A 16 2.57 -4.70 -4.64
C VAL A 16 1.27 -5.48 -4.52
N LEU A 17 0.18 -4.94 -5.05
CA LEU A 17 -1.12 -5.62 -5.14
C LEU A 17 -1.36 -6.06 -6.59
N GLU A 18 -1.72 -7.33 -6.78
CA GLU A 18 -2.15 -7.88 -8.06
C GLU A 18 -3.58 -8.41 -7.97
N ALA A 19 -4.46 -8.00 -8.87
CA ALA A 19 -5.85 -8.49 -8.94
C ALA A 19 -6.42 -8.38 -10.36
N GLU A 20 -7.67 -8.81 -10.58
CA GLU A 20 -8.33 -8.64 -11.88
C GLU A 20 -8.70 -7.18 -12.16
N LYS A 21 -9.18 -6.48 -11.13
CA LYS A 21 -9.49 -5.05 -11.17
C LYS A 21 -9.24 -4.42 -9.82
N ILE A 22 -8.58 -3.27 -9.81
CA ILE A 22 -8.21 -2.52 -8.61
C ILE A 22 -8.70 -1.09 -8.73
N GLU A 23 -9.54 -0.65 -7.79
CA GLU A 23 -9.89 0.76 -7.63
C GLU A 23 -9.30 1.26 -6.30
N MET A 24 -8.48 2.31 -6.37
CA MET A 24 -7.81 2.89 -5.19
C MET A 24 -8.36 4.28 -4.91
N LYS A 25 -8.73 4.52 -3.65
CA LYS A 25 -9.11 5.84 -3.12
C LYS A 25 -8.23 6.20 -1.93
N LYS A 26 -7.53 7.33 -2.01
CA LYS A 26 -6.83 7.92 -0.85
C LYS A 26 -7.86 8.62 0.02
N LEU A 27 -7.92 8.27 1.31
CA LEU A 27 -8.87 8.86 2.25
C LEU A 27 -8.28 10.08 2.97
N ASN A 28 -7.21 9.88 3.76
CA ASN A 28 -6.31 10.88 4.36
C ASN A 28 -5.34 10.18 5.34
N ASN A 29 -4.30 10.88 5.82
CA ASN A 29 -3.37 10.39 6.86
C ASN A 29 -2.72 9.02 6.56
N GLY A 30 -2.37 8.75 5.31
CA GLY A 30 -1.78 7.45 4.92
C GLY A 30 -2.79 6.31 4.80
N ILE A 31 -4.10 6.58 4.91
CA ILE A 31 -5.15 5.59 4.70
C ILE A 31 -5.52 5.51 3.22
N ILE A 32 -5.46 4.28 2.69
CA ILE A 32 -5.92 3.92 1.36
C ILE A 32 -7.06 2.91 1.46
N GLN A 33 -8.13 3.18 0.73
CA GLN A 33 -9.22 2.25 0.49
C GLN A 33 -9.00 1.60 -0.88
N LEU A 34 -9.06 0.28 -0.90
CA LEU A 34 -8.95 -0.55 -2.09
C LEU A 34 -10.28 -1.26 -2.29
N LYS A 35 -10.76 -1.24 -3.54
CA LYS A 35 -11.83 -2.11 -4.00
C LYS A 35 -11.25 -3.09 -5.01
N ILE A 36 -11.34 -4.38 -4.70
CA ILE A 36 -10.74 -5.46 -5.47
C ILE A 36 -11.85 -6.33 -6.03
N THR A 37 -11.80 -6.60 -7.33
CA THR A 37 -12.65 -7.63 -7.96
C THR A 37 -11.86 -8.91 -8.09
N GLY A 38 -12.42 -10.02 -7.59
CA GLY A 38 -11.77 -11.32 -7.56
C GLY A 38 -10.76 -11.46 -6.42
N ASN A 39 -9.74 -12.30 -6.62
CA ASN A 39 -8.68 -12.49 -5.62
C ASN A 39 -7.61 -11.41 -5.76
N GLY A 40 -7.32 -10.71 -4.67
CA GLY A 40 -6.16 -9.83 -4.57
C GLY A 40 -4.98 -10.53 -3.92
N ILE A 41 -3.79 -10.33 -4.46
CA ILE A 41 -2.53 -10.87 -3.94
C ILE A 41 -1.63 -9.69 -3.59
N VAL A 42 -1.33 -9.50 -2.31
CA VAL A 42 -0.37 -8.49 -1.86
C VAL A 42 0.96 -9.16 -1.55
N THR A 43 2.02 -8.67 -2.18
CA THR A 43 3.39 -9.17 -2.02
C THR A 43 4.28 -8.07 -1.47
N HIS A 44 5.18 -8.39 -0.55
CA HIS A 44 6.16 -7.47 0.02
C HIS A 44 7.59 -7.90 -0.35
N GLY A 45 8.22 -7.22 -1.29
CA GLY A 45 9.53 -7.65 -1.81
C GLY A 45 9.50 -9.12 -2.26
N GLU A 46 10.39 -9.96 -1.72
CA GLU A 46 10.43 -11.41 -1.95
C GLU A 46 9.68 -12.25 -0.90
N HIS A 47 9.10 -11.61 0.12
CA HIS A 47 8.59 -12.32 1.29
C HIS A 47 7.15 -11.92 1.64
N GLY A 48 6.30 -12.93 1.77
CA GLY A 48 4.94 -12.79 2.27
C GLY A 48 3.93 -12.49 1.17
N THR A 49 2.93 -13.35 1.09
CA THR A 49 1.77 -13.19 0.21
C THR A 49 0.52 -13.13 1.06
N ILE A 50 -0.16 -12.00 1.07
CA ILE A 50 -1.49 -11.88 1.69
C ILE A 50 -2.51 -12.00 0.57
N LYS A 51 -3.32 -13.05 0.62
CA LYS A 51 -4.49 -13.18 -0.25
C LYS A 51 -5.65 -12.45 0.39
N THR A 52 -6.27 -11.56 -0.36
CA THR A 52 -7.43 -10.80 0.10
C THR A 52 -8.71 -11.43 -0.45
N GLU A 53 -9.64 -11.76 0.45
CA GLU A 53 -10.92 -12.39 0.09
C GLU A 53 -12.11 -11.42 0.16
N ALA A 54 -11.87 -10.20 0.64
CA ALA A 54 -12.87 -9.14 0.73
C ALA A 54 -12.77 -8.18 -0.46
N GLU A 55 -13.94 -7.75 -0.96
CA GLU A 55 -14.04 -6.76 -2.03
C GLU A 55 -13.48 -5.39 -1.59
N TYR A 56 -13.69 -4.99 -0.33
CA TYR A 56 -13.24 -3.70 0.21
C TYR A 56 -12.19 -3.89 1.30
N ILE A 57 -11.08 -3.19 1.16
CA ILE A 57 -9.93 -3.30 2.06
C ILE A 57 -9.45 -1.90 2.44
N ILE A 58 -9.12 -1.72 3.70
CA ILE A 58 -8.45 -0.53 4.19
C ILE A 58 -7.01 -0.90 4.52
N LYS A 59 -6.06 -0.23 3.85
CA LYS A 59 -4.64 -0.29 4.22
C LYS A 59 -4.28 1.02 4.90
N TYR A 60 -3.64 0.93 6.06
CA TYR A 60 -3.01 2.06 6.72
C TYR A 60 -1.51 1.98 6.46
N ILE A 61 -0.97 2.99 5.77
CA ILE A 61 0.47 3.12 5.55
C ILE A 61 1.02 3.98 6.68
N GLN A 62 1.68 3.34 7.64
CA GLN A 62 2.50 4.05 8.60
C GLN A 62 3.87 4.30 7.99
N GLN A 63 4.21 5.56 7.72
CA GLN A 63 5.60 5.91 7.45
C GLN A 63 6.33 6.01 8.78
N GLU A 64 7.29 5.12 9.01
CA GLU A 64 8.26 5.29 10.09
C GLU A 64 9.19 6.44 9.73
N ILE A 65 8.82 7.66 10.14
CA ILE A 65 9.77 8.76 10.16
C ILE A 65 10.72 8.47 11.31
N ASN A 66 11.95 8.07 10.99
CA ASN A 66 12.99 7.95 12.00
C ASN A 66 13.07 9.27 12.76
N PRO A 67 13.11 9.25 14.11
CA PRO A 67 13.13 10.47 14.93
C PRO A 67 14.23 11.46 14.52
N ILE A 68 15.37 10.97 14.01
CA ILE A 68 16.45 11.82 13.47
C ILE A 68 15.99 12.55 12.20
N SER A 69 15.34 11.84 11.27
CA SER A 69 14.78 12.43 10.06
C SER A 69 13.71 13.47 10.36
N ARG A 70 12.91 13.25 11.42
CA ARG A 70 11.90 14.22 11.88
C ARG A 70 12.51 15.50 12.43
N VAL A 71 13.58 15.37 13.21
CA VAL A 71 14.32 16.54 13.75
C VAL A 71 14.93 17.36 12.62
N ILE A 72 15.53 16.70 11.63
CA ILE A 72 16.13 17.40 10.48
C ILE A 72 15.08 18.16 9.68
N GLN A 73 13.93 17.54 9.35
CA GLN A 73 12.86 18.22 8.63
C GLN A 73 12.33 19.46 9.36
N ASN A 74 12.17 19.38 10.68
CA ASN A 74 11.70 20.50 11.50
C ASN A 74 12.72 21.66 11.64
N VAL A 75 14.00 21.43 11.33
CA VAL A 75 15.04 22.49 11.37
C VAL A 75 15.07 23.27 10.05
N PHE A 76 14.57 22.69 8.97
CA PHE A 76 14.49 23.31 7.65
C PHE A 76 13.11 23.91 7.33
N ASP A 77 12.16 23.82 8.27
CA ASP A 77 10.84 24.46 8.26
C ASP A 77 10.87 25.69 9.18
#